data_AF-A0AA97BM63-F1
#
_entry.id   AF-A0AA97BM63-F1
#
_cell.length_a   1.000
_cell.length_b   1.000
_cell.length_c   1.000
_cell.angle_alpha   90.00
_cell.angle_beta   90.00
_cell.angle_gamma   90.00
#
_symmetry.space_group_name_H-M   'P 1'
#
loop_
_entity.id
_entity.type
_entity.pdbx_description
1 polymer ?
#
loop_
_entity_poly.entity_id
_entity_poly.type
_entity_poly.pdbx_seq_one_letter_code
_entity_poly.pdbx_strand_id
1 'polypeptide(L)'
;MNQPPVQLDPIDSPFPVPWNWVLTTQTEAPAASLHTYRTSALLSPDGQYIAYSRLQMQVGTDISRSRVSSALFVENLQTRELRTVSPTSPLSNNPFAEQGESDLAGSIAIAIPIAWSETGDRLLCREFESRFAASHASDYAVVWEQFSGNVYTLAPSFVNYTNAVLLGWSQQYPDRALFRCCNLGDPEVHYCTVDLRGQTHVATEDQPLTFGLIKTHLWAGPQVSSRAS
;
A
#
# COMPACT_ATOMS: atom_id res chain seq x y z
N MET A 1 -24.97 16.38 8.65
CA MET A 1 -23.84 15.49 8.97
C MET A 1 -23.10 15.27 7.67
N ASN A 2 -21.91 15.84 7.50
CA ASN A 2 -21.07 15.56 6.33
C ASN A 2 -20.35 14.24 6.60
N GLN A 3 -20.88 13.13 6.10
CA GLN A 3 -20.08 11.92 6.00
C GLN A 3 -18.90 12.23 5.07
N PRO A 4 -17.65 11.93 5.47
CA PRO A 4 -16.55 11.98 4.52
C PRO A 4 -16.90 11.05 3.34
N PRO A 5 -16.55 11.42 2.10
CA PRO A 5 -16.85 10.58 0.94
C PRO A 5 -16.28 9.19 1.18
N VAL A 6 -17.09 8.15 0.92
CA VAL A 6 -16.65 6.76 1.01
C VAL A 6 -15.44 6.61 0.09
N GLN A 7 -14.29 6.32 0.67
CA GLN A 7 -13.06 6.12 -0.10
C GLN A 7 -13.15 4.74 -0.73
N LEU A 8 -13.21 4.69 -2.06
CA LEU A 8 -13.33 3.45 -2.82
C LEU A 8 -11.98 2.72 -2.80
N ASP A 9 -12.00 1.41 -2.57
CA ASP A 9 -10.82 0.54 -2.71
C ASP A 9 -11.08 -0.53 -3.78
N PRO A 10 -10.11 -0.86 -4.65
CA PRO A 10 -10.31 -1.83 -5.72
C PRO A 10 -10.64 -3.24 -5.25
N ILE A 11 -10.25 -3.60 -4.02
CA ILE A 11 -10.41 -4.95 -3.45
C ILE A 11 -11.11 -4.94 -2.09
N ASP A 12 -11.83 -3.86 -1.78
CA ASP A 12 -12.57 -3.70 -0.52
C ASP A 12 -11.68 -3.89 0.74
N SER A 13 -10.49 -3.29 0.69
CA SER A 13 -9.60 -3.21 1.84
C SER A 13 -10.07 -2.16 2.86
N PRO A 14 -9.92 -2.40 4.17
CA PRO A 14 -10.16 -1.39 5.20
C PRO A 14 -9.13 -0.24 5.15
N PHE A 15 -8.03 -0.38 4.38
CA PHE A 15 -7.00 0.64 4.22
C PHE A 15 -6.97 1.13 2.77
N PRO A 16 -7.94 1.95 2.35
CA PRO A 16 -8.12 2.28 0.95
C PRO A 16 -6.91 3.01 0.36
N VAL A 17 -6.42 2.53 -0.79
CA VAL A 17 -5.49 3.33 -1.62
C VAL A 17 -6.21 4.59 -2.14
N PRO A 18 -5.52 5.64 -2.59
CA PRO A 18 -6.18 6.85 -3.10
C PRO A 18 -6.78 6.63 -4.49
N TRP A 19 -7.68 5.66 -4.62
CA TRP A 19 -8.20 5.16 -5.88
C TRP A 19 -9.05 6.20 -6.62
N ASN A 20 -9.83 6.99 -5.89
CA ASN A 20 -10.57 8.10 -6.49
C ASN A 20 -9.62 9.08 -7.21
N TRP A 21 -8.45 9.37 -6.63
CA TRP A 21 -7.45 10.21 -7.29
C TRP A 21 -6.89 9.54 -8.55
N VAL A 22 -6.62 8.23 -8.51
CA VAL A 22 -6.16 7.46 -9.69
C VAL A 22 -7.19 7.53 -10.82
N LEU A 23 -8.47 7.26 -10.53
CA LEU A 23 -9.54 7.28 -11.53
C LEU A 23 -9.77 8.68 -12.10
N THR A 24 -9.89 9.70 -11.25
CA THR A 24 -10.07 11.09 -11.68
C THR A 24 -8.90 11.55 -12.54
N THR A 25 -7.66 11.26 -12.12
CA THR A 25 -6.46 11.60 -12.92
C THR A 25 -6.47 10.89 -14.27
N GLN A 26 -6.84 9.61 -14.32
CA GLN A 26 -6.93 8.87 -15.58
C GLN A 26 -7.96 9.44 -16.55
N THR A 27 -9.09 9.93 -16.04
CA THR A 27 -10.20 10.42 -16.87
C THR A 27 -10.02 11.88 -17.30
N GLU A 28 -9.49 12.73 -16.44
CA GLU A 28 -9.51 14.18 -16.64
C GLU A 28 -8.16 14.76 -17.08
N ALA A 29 -7.05 14.09 -16.78
CA ALA A 29 -5.73 14.63 -17.09
C ALA A 29 -5.36 14.46 -18.58
N PRO A 30 -4.59 15.41 -19.16
CA PRO A 30 -4.05 15.25 -20.50
C PRO A 30 -3.09 14.05 -20.60
N ALA A 31 -3.06 13.40 -21.76
CA ALA A 31 -2.01 12.43 -22.08
C ALA A 31 -0.61 13.06 -21.98
N ALA A 32 0.39 12.24 -21.65
CA ALA A 32 1.77 12.65 -21.40
C ALA A 32 1.90 13.72 -20.28
N SER A 33 1.09 13.57 -19.22
CA SER A 33 1.22 14.39 -18.01
C SER A 33 1.62 13.52 -16.80
N LEU A 34 2.32 14.16 -15.86
CA LEU A 34 2.74 13.56 -14.60
C LEU A 34 1.99 14.25 -13.46
N HIS A 35 1.34 13.45 -12.62
CA HIS A 35 0.59 13.91 -11.44
C HIS A 35 1.14 13.26 -10.20
N THR A 36 1.11 14.00 -9.10
CA THR A 36 1.61 13.52 -7.81
C THR A 36 0.53 13.61 -6.75
N TYR A 37 0.57 12.68 -5.80
CA TYR A 37 -0.33 12.66 -4.65
C TYR A 37 0.44 12.27 -3.41
N ARG A 38 0.19 12.96 -2.30
CA ARG A 38 0.75 12.58 -1.00
C ARG A 38 -0.34 11.98 -0.13
N THR A 39 -0.06 10.84 0.51
CA THR A 39 -0.99 10.23 1.46
C THR A 39 -0.99 10.96 2.79
N SER A 40 -2.00 10.66 3.62
CA SER A 40 -1.94 11.01 5.04
C SER A 40 -0.69 10.43 5.70
N ALA A 41 -0.25 11.09 6.77
CA ALA A 41 0.83 10.58 7.60
C ALA A 41 0.33 9.56 8.60
N LEU A 42 1.17 8.60 8.95
CA LEU A 42 1.00 7.72 10.09
C LEU A 42 2.11 7.99 11.12
N LEU A 43 1.75 8.55 12.27
CA LEU A 43 2.66 8.78 13.39
C LEU A 43 2.81 7.49 14.22
N SER A 44 4.03 7.16 14.64
CA SER A 44 4.30 6.04 15.55
C SER A 44 3.69 6.26 16.94
N PRO A 45 3.41 5.18 17.71
CA PRO A 45 2.83 5.29 19.04
C PRO A 45 3.64 6.16 20.01
N ASP A 46 4.97 6.12 19.89
CA ASP A 46 5.91 6.92 20.69
C ASP A 46 6.12 8.35 20.15
N GLY A 47 5.53 8.68 19.00
CA GLY A 47 5.64 9.97 18.34
C GLY A 47 7.01 10.27 17.72
N GLN A 48 7.93 9.30 17.65
CA GLN A 48 9.29 9.52 17.12
C GLN A 48 9.36 9.44 15.59
N TYR A 49 8.46 8.70 14.96
CA TYR A 49 8.50 8.44 13.53
C TYR A 49 7.21 8.86 12.86
N ILE A 50 7.34 9.25 11.60
CA ILE A 50 6.21 9.51 10.73
C ILE A 50 6.40 8.82 9.39
N ALA A 51 5.39 8.06 8.97
CA ALA A 51 5.39 7.34 7.71
C ALA A 51 4.37 7.96 6.75
N TYR A 52 4.70 8.04 5.47
CA TYR A 52 3.79 8.51 4.43
C TYR A 52 4.26 8.05 3.05
N SER A 53 3.37 8.07 2.06
CA SER A 53 3.71 7.78 0.67
C SER A 53 3.54 8.98 -0.23
N ARG A 54 4.35 9.01 -1.29
CA ARG A 54 4.13 9.86 -2.47
C ARG A 54 3.85 8.96 -3.66
N LEU A 55 2.71 9.18 -4.29
CA LEU A 55 2.31 8.50 -5.51
C LEU A 55 2.61 9.40 -6.70
N GLN A 56 2.92 8.75 -7.81
CA GLN A 56 3.09 9.36 -9.13
C GLN A 56 2.22 8.62 -10.13
N MET A 57 1.50 9.38 -10.94
CA MET A 57 0.75 8.85 -12.06
C MET A 57 1.24 9.51 -13.36
N GLN A 58 1.77 8.69 -14.25
CA GLN A 58 2.08 9.07 -15.63
C GLN A 58 0.88 8.68 -16.50
N VAL A 59 0.26 9.67 -17.13
CA VAL A 59 -0.95 9.47 -17.93
C VAL A 59 -0.53 9.14 -19.36
N GLY A 60 -0.84 7.92 -19.81
CA GLY A 60 -0.57 7.47 -21.16
C GLY A 60 -1.54 8.06 -22.18
N THR A 61 -1.30 7.78 -23.47
CA THR A 61 -2.25 8.10 -24.55
C THR A 61 -3.56 7.29 -24.44
N ASP A 62 -3.50 6.15 -23.77
CA ASP A 62 -4.63 5.29 -23.43
C ASP A 62 -4.41 4.65 -22.05
N ILE A 63 -5.45 4.05 -21.49
CA ILE A 63 -5.42 3.50 -20.11
C ILE A 63 -4.37 2.40 -19.92
N SER A 64 -4.08 1.61 -20.97
CA SER A 64 -3.10 0.52 -20.92
C SER A 64 -1.65 1.02 -20.93
N ARG A 65 -1.45 2.32 -21.17
CA ARG A 65 -0.14 2.99 -21.15
C ARG A 65 0.05 3.91 -19.97
N SER A 66 -0.99 4.13 -19.17
CA SER A 66 -0.85 4.85 -17.91
C SER A 66 -0.11 4.00 -16.88
N ARG A 67 0.60 4.65 -15.97
CA ARG A 67 1.34 4.00 -14.89
C ARG A 67 1.09 4.72 -13.58
N VAL A 68 0.85 3.97 -12.51
CA VAL A 68 0.84 4.46 -11.14
C VAL A 68 1.96 3.79 -10.37
N SER A 69 2.76 4.58 -9.68
CA SER A 69 3.84 4.12 -8.81
C SER A 69 3.85 4.91 -7.51
N SER A 70 4.58 4.42 -6.52
CA SER A 70 4.70 5.10 -5.24
C SER A 70 6.09 4.95 -4.63
N ALA A 71 6.43 5.89 -3.76
CA ALA A 71 7.55 5.81 -2.85
C ALA A 71 7.04 5.98 -1.42
N LEU A 72 7.38 5.03 -0.55
CA LEU A 72 7.03 5.03 0.87
C LEU A 72 8.20 5.55 1.69
N PHE A 73 7.91 6.47 2.60
CA PHE A 73 8.90 7.16 3.41
C PHE A 73 8.63 6.96 4.90
N VAL A 74 9.71 6.85 5.67
CA VAL A 74 9.72 6.89 7.14
C VAL A 74 10.72 7.94 7.58
N GLU A 75 10.26 8.98 8.27
CA GLU A 75 11.10 10.04 8.82
C GLU A 75 11.19 9.90 10.34
N ASN A 76 12.41 9.91 10.89
CA ASN A 76 12.64 10.12 12.30
C ASN A 76 12.51 11.62 12.61
N LEU A 77 11.56 12.01 13.45
CA LEU A 77 11.23 13.40 13.73
C LEU A 77 12.28 14.13 14.59
N GLN A 78 13.08 13.39 15.35
CA GLN A 78 14.15 13.94 16.17
C GLN A 78 15.42 14.19 15.34
N THR A 79 15.86 13.19 14.58
CA THR A 79 17.11 13.26 13.81
C THR A 79 16.92 13.84 12.40
N ARG A 80 15.67 13.91 11.91
CA ARG A 80 15.32 14.26 10.52
C ARG A 80 15.85 13.27 9.48
N GLU A 81 16.27 12.09 9.92
CA GLU A 81 16.65 11.03 8.99
C GLU A 81 15.41 10.55 8.23
N LEU A 82 15.47 10.61 6.90
CA LEU A 82 14.43 10.13 6.00
C LEU A 82 14.90 8.83 5.34
N ARG A 83 14.09 7.78 5.47
CA ARG A 83 14.32 6.47 4.86
C ARG A 83 13.22 6.16 3.85
N THR A 84 13.59 5.52 2.75
CA THR A 84 12.62 4.96 1.80
C THR A 84 12.44 3.48 2.11
N VAL A 85 11.20 3.03 2.20
CA VAL A 85 10.84 1.61 2.32
C VAL A 85 10.50 1.12 0.93
N SER A 86 11.24 0.13 0.44
CA SER A 86 11.05 -0.45 -0.88
C SER A 86 10.50 -1.87 -0.75
N PRO A 87 9.23 -2.11 -1.10
CA PRO A 87 8.70 -3.46 -1.22
C PRO A 87 9.54 -4.30 -2.19
N THR A 88 9.56 -5.61 -1.97
CA THR A 88 10.12 -6.60 -2.90
C THR A 88 8.99 -7.51 -3.39
N SER A 89 8.11 -6.97 -4.21
CA SER A 89 7.01 -7.63 -4.92
C SER A 89 7.21 -7.58 -6.45
N PRO A 90 6.47 -8.40 -7.22
CA PRO A 90 6.70 -8.56 -8.66
C PRO A 90 6.60 -7.27 -9.49
N LEU A 91 5.78 -6.29 -9.09
CA LEU A 91 5.66 -5.00 -9.78
C LEU A 91 6.38 -3.85 -9.06
N SER A 92 6.88 -4.06 -7.83
CA SER A 92 7.61 -3.05 -7.06
C SER A 92 9.07 -2.91 -7.51
N ASN A 93 9.30 -2.62 -8.78
CA ASN A 93 10.57 -2.01 -9.19
C ASN A 93 10.50 -0.51 -8.89
N ASN A 94 11.50 -0.03 -8.15
CA ASN A 94 11.69 1.37 -7.79
C ASN A 94 11.34 2.29 -8.98
N PRO A 95 10.39 3.24 -8.85
CA PRO A 95 10.01 4.13 -9.96
C PRO A 95 11.14 5.05 -10.43
N PHE A 96 12.25 5.14 -9.67
CA PHE A 96 13.48 5.85 -10.04
C PHE A 96 14.53 4.95 -10.72
N ALA A 97 14.25 3.66 -10.95
CA ALA A 97 15.13 2.76 -11.68
C ALA A 97 14.69 2.66 -13.15
N GLU A 98 15.59 2.99 -14.07
CA GLU A 98 15.40 2.85 -15.51
C GLU A 98 15.36 1.36 -15.90
N GLN A 99 14.16 0.76 -15.94
CA GLN A 99 13.91 -0.47 -16.70
C GLN A 99 12.86 -0.17 -17.78
N GLY A 100 13.09 -0.73 -18.97
CA GLY A 100 12.49 -0.31 -20.24
C GLY A 100 10.96 -0.16 -20.23
N GLU A 101 10.47 0.87 -20.93
CA GLU A 101 9.09 1.35 -20.91
C GLU A 101 7.99 0.32 -21.23
N SER A 102 8.30 -0.79 -21.93
CA SER A 102 7.24 -1.73 -22.36
C SER A 102 6.74 -2.67 -21.28
N ASP A 103 7.56 -2.98 -20.26
CA ASP A 103 7.24 -4.04 -19.28
C ASP A 103 6.34 -3.52 -18.13
N LEU A 104 6.22 -2.20 -18.01
CA LEU A 104 5.49 -1.51 -16.95
C LEU A 104 4.26 -0.74 -17.48
N ALA A 105 3.93 -0.90 -18.77
CA ALA A 105 2.73 -0.29 -19.35
C ALA A 105 1.47 -0.79 -18.62
N GLY A 106 0.62 0.14 -18.20
CA GLY A 106 -0.62 -0.16 -17.51
C GLY A 106 -0.44 -0.52 -16.03
N SER A 107 0.79 -0.55 -15.50
CA SER A 107 1.05 -0.99 -14.13
C SER A 107 0.51 -0.02 -13.07
N ILE A 108 0.04 -0.59 -11.96
CA ILE A 108 -0.37 0.11 -10.76
C ILE A 108 0.36 -0.55 -9.60
N ALA A 109 1.22 0.20 -8.91
CA ALA A 109 1.92 -0.22 -7.70
C ALA A 109 1.84 0.89 -6.64
N ILE A 110 1.12 0.63 -5.55
CA ILE A 110 0.82 1.62 -4.52
C ILE A 110 1.13 1.06 -3.13
N ALA A 111 2.18 1.57 -2.52
CA ALA A 111 2.57 1.38 -1.12
C ALA A 111 1.91 2.46 -0.27
N ILE A 112 1.25 2.09 0.83
CA ILE A 112 0.79 3.04 1.87
C ILE A 112 1.09 2.50 3.27
N PRO A 113 1.46 3.37 4.23
CA PRO A 113 1.57 2.95 5.63
C PRO A 113 0.16 2.74 6.20
N ILE A 114 -0.04 1.65 6.95
CA ILE A 114 -1.36 1.32 7.52
C ILE A 114 -1.35 1.26 9.05
N ALA A 115 -0.29 0.74 9.67
CA ALA A 115 -0.21 0.60 11.12
C ALA A 115 1.24 0.47 11.60
N TRP A 116 1.52 0.92 12.80
CA TRP A 116 2.69 0.50 13.57
C TRP A 116 2.38 -0.78 14.35
N SER A 117 3.41 -1.51 14.80
CA SER A 117 3.25 -2.49 15.88
C SER A 117 2.89 -1.79 17.19
N GLU A 118 2.37 -2.55 18.16
CA GLU A 118 2.05 -2.03 19.49
C GLU A 118 3.25 -1.34 20.15
N THR A 119 4.44 -1.95 20.00
CA THR A 119 5.72 -1.46 20.51
C THR A 119 6.33 -0.32 19.69
N GLY A 120 5.78 -0.01 18.50
CA GLY A 120 6.28 1.03 17.61
C GLY A 120 7.59 0.70 16.87
N ASP A 121 8.12 -0.51 17.05
CA ASP A 121 9.40 -0.99 16.46
C ASP A 121 9.26 -1.51 15.02
N ARG A 122 8.03 -1.71 14.55
CA ARG A 122 7.73 -2.18 13.19
C ARG A 122 6.64 -1.34 12.55
N LEU A 123 6.81 -1.04 11.27
CA LEU A 123 5.80 -0.41 10.44
C LEU A 123 5.22 -1.45 9.49
N LEU A 124 3.89 -1.61 9.52
CA LEU A 124 3.12 -2.35 8.54
C LEU A 124 2.59 -1.39 7.47
N CYS A 125 2.87 -1.77 6.23
CA CYS A 125 2.41 -1.08 5.03
C CYS A 125 1.64 -2.07 4.16
N ARG A 126 0.76 -1.52 3.34
CA ARG A 126 0.05 -2.24 2.29
C ARG A 126 0.72 -1.91 0.96
N GLU A 127 1.05 -2.92 0.16
CA GLU A 127 1.44 -2.76 -1.24
C GLU A 127 0.34 -3.35 -2.12
N PHE A 128 -0.36 -2.48 -2.83
CA PHE A 128 -1.40 -2.85 -3.79
C PHE A 128 -0.81 -2.85 -5.21
N GLU A 129 -0.93 -3.99 -5.88
CA GLU A 129 -0.44 -4.18 -7.24
C GLU A 129 -1.56 -4.59 -8.19
N SER A 130 -1.63 -3.98 -9.37
CA SER A 130 -2.57 -4.36 -10.43
C SER A 130 -2.10 -3.84 -11.80
N ARG A 131 -2.92 -4.05 -12.82
CA ARG A 131 -2.81 -3.40 -14.13
C ARG A 131 -4.14 -2.75 -14.50
N PHE A 132 -4.08 -1.57 -15.11
CA PHE A 132 -5.24 -0.96 -15.72
C PHE A 132 -5.90 -1.93 -16.71
N ALA A 133 -7.24 -1.97 -16.69
CA ALA A 133 -8.07 -2.89 -17.48
C ALA A 133 -7.85 -4.40 -17.21
N ALA A 134 -7.16 -4.76 -16.12
CA ALA A 134 -7.09 -6.14 -15.65
C ALA A 134 -8.18 -6.44 -14.61
N SER A 135 -8.57 -7.71 -14.50
CA SER A 135 -9.51 -8.22 -13.49
C SER A 135 -8.83 -8.76 -12.23
N HIS A 136 -7.50 -8.69 -12.15
CA HIS A 136 -6.72 -9.19 -11.03
C HIS A 136 -5.96 -8.07 -10.32
N ALA A 137 -5.83 -8.21 -9.01
CA ALA A 137 -5.00 -7.36 -8.17
C ALA A 137 -4.37 -8.22 -7.07
N SER A 138 -3.22 -7.79 -6.58
CA SER A 138 -2.49 -8.42 -5.50
C SER A 138 -2.35 -7.43 -4.35
N ASP A 139 -2.41 -7.96 -3.13
CA ASP A 139 -2.27 -7.20 -1.90
C ASP A 139 -1.20 -7.85 -1.03
N TYR A 140 -0.16 -7.10 -0.69
CA TYR A 140 0.94 -7.57 0.12
C TYR A 140 1.04 -6.77 1.41
N ALA A 141 1.50 -7.43 2.47
CA ALA A 141 2.00 -6.75 3.66
C ALA A 141 3.48 -6.45 3.47
N VAL A 142 3.87 -5.20 3.72
CA VAL A 142 5.26 -4.76 3.72
C VAL A 142 5.61 -4.35 5.13
N VAL A 143 6.52 -5.07 5.76
CA VAL A 143 6.97 -4.79 7.13
C VAL A 143 8.35 -4.16 7.10
N TRP A 144 8.49 -2.97 7.66
CA TRP A 144 9.78 -2.35 7.95
C TRP A 144 10.11 -2.49 9.43
N GLU A 145 11.29 -3.02 9.75
CA GLU A 145 11.80 -3.12 11.12
C GLU A 145 12.75 -1.95 11.43
N GLN A 146 12.45 -1.19 12.48
CA GLN A 146 13.20 0.02 12.84
C GLN A 146 14.68 -0.26 13.16
N PHE A 147 14.97 -1.31 13.93
CA PHE A 147 16.31 -1.57 14.45
C PHE A 147 17.25 -2.17 13.40
N SER A 148 16.77 -3.16 12.64
CA SER A 148 17.56 -3.82 11.59
C SER A 148 17.56 -3.03 10.28
N GLY A 149 16.52 -2.21 10.05
CA GLY A 149 16.26 -1.58 8.76
C GLY A 149 15.75 -2.57 7.70
N ASN A 150 15.47 -3.83 8.09
CA ASN A 150 15.00 -4.85 7.16
C ASN A 150 13.59 -4.53 6.65
N VAL A 151 13.33 -4.93 5.42
CA VAL A 151 12.03 -4.84 4.78
C VAL A 151 11.61 -6.24 4.35
N TYR A 152 10.39 -6.64 4.71
CA TYR A 152 9.81 -7.93 4.36
C TYR A 152 8.53 -7.71 3.58
N THR A 153 8.40 -8.37 2.42
CA THR A 153 7.16 -8.40 1.65
C THR A 153 6.51 -9.77 1.85
N LEU A 154 5.29 -9.76 2.36
CA LEU A 154 4.57 -10.93 2.85
C LEU A 154 3.25 -11.07 2.09
N ALA A 155 2.98 -12.31 1.67
CA ALA A 155 1.69 -12.74 1.14
C ALA A 155 1.40 -14.17 1.58
N PRO A 156 0.12 -14.57 1.69
CA PRO A 156 -0.23 -15.95 1.98
C PRO A 156 0.26 -16.90 0.86
N SER A 157 0.78 -18.08 1.21
CA SER A 157 1.42 -19.00 0.25
C SER A 157 0.79 -20.40 0.17
N PHE A 158 -0.11 -20.76 1.10
CA PHE A 158 -0.62 -22.14 1.25
C PHE A 158 -2.14 -22.28 1.16
N VAL A 159 -2.86 -21.21 0.82
CA VAL A 159 -4.32 -21.25 0.70
C VAL A 159 -4.63 -21.17 -0.79
N ASN A 160 -5.49 -22.06 -1.31
CA ASN A 160 -6.09 -21.88 -2.64
C ASN A 160 -7.05 -20.69 -2.53
N TYR A 161 -6.53 -19.48 -2.76
CA TYR A 161 -7.28 -18.24 -2.83
C TYR A 161 -7.03 -17.59 -4.18
N THR A 162 -8.00 -16.82 -4.67
CA THR A 162 -7.78 -15.92 -5.81
C THR A 162 -7.49 -14.50 -5.34
N ASN A 163 -7.99 -14.12 -4.16
CA ASN A 163 -7.86 -12.80 -3.58
C ASN A 163 -7.40 -12.88 -2.11
N ALA A 164 -6.47 -12.02 -1.74
CA ALA A 164 -6.08 -11.77 -0.35
C ALA A 164 -6.17 -10.27 -0.08
N VAL A 165 -6.62 -9.90 1.12
CA VAL A 165 -6.76 -8.51 1.57
C VAL A 165 -6.09 -8.38 2.93
N LEU A 166 -5.13 -7.46 3.04
CA LEU A 166 -4.45 -7.15 4.29
C LEU A 166 -5.39 -6.43 5.25
N LEU A 167 -5.50 -6.94 6.47
CA LEU A 167 -6.40 -6.43 7.51
C LEU A 167 -5.69 -5.71 8.66
N GLY A 168 -4.38 -5.92 8.83
CA GLY A 168 -3.58 -5.28 9.89
C GLY A 168 -2.65 -6.27 10.56
N TRP A 169 -2.29 -6.00 11.81
CA TRP A 169 -1.60 -6.96 12.67
C TRP A 169 -2.60 -7.96 13.25
N SER A 170 -2.16 -9.19 13.50
CA SER A 170 -2.96 -10.18 14.23
C SER A 170 -3.06 -9.82 15.72
N GLN A 171 -4.26 -9.96 16.30
CA GLN A 171 -4.46 -9.81 17.74
C GLN A 171 -3.88 -11.01 18.50
N GLN A 172 -4.02 -12.23 17.96
CA GLN A 172 -3.53 -13.44 18.61
C GLN A 172 -2.00 -13.59 18.50
N TYR A 173 -1.41 -13.10 17.40
CA TYR A 173 0.02 -13.18 17.08
C TYR A 173 0.55 -11.81 16.64
N PRO A 174 0.90 -10.92 17.59
CA PRO A 174 1.24 -9.50 17.30
C PRO A 174 2.46 -9.26 16.40
N ASP A 175 3.21 -10.32 16.08
CA ASP A 175 4.35 -10.31 15.16
C ASP A 175 3.97 -10.70 13.72
N ARG A 176 2.68 -10.91 13.42
CA ARG A 176 2.21 -11.40 12.11
C ARG A 176 1.19 -10.48 11.47
N ALA A 177 1.25 -10.38 10.15
CA ALA A 177 0.24 -9.69 9.35
C ALA A 177 -0.99 -10.60 9.16
N LEU A 178 -2.19 -10.07 9.39
CA LEU A 178 -3.47 -10.76 9.23
C LEU A 178 -4.07 -10.45 7.86
N PHE A 179 -4.49 -11.49 7.14
CA PHE A 179 -5.15 -11.40 5.84
C PHE A 179 -6.52 -12.07 5.86
N ARG A 180 -7.43 -11.52 5.06
CA ARG A 180 -8.65 -12.19 4.61
C ARG A 180 -8.40 -12.75 3.22
N CYS A 181 -8.59 -14.04 3.04
CA CYS A 181 -8.45 -14.76 1.78
C CYS A 181 -9.81 -15.28 1.31
N CYS A 182 -10.08 -15.18 0.01
CA CYS A 182 -11.26 -15.78 -0.60
C CYS A 182 -11.00 -16.22 -2.03
N ASN A 183 -11.88 -17.08 -2.54
CA ASN A 183 -11.98 -17.39 -3.96
C ASN A 183 -13.02 -16.47 -4.61
N LEU A 184 -12.73 -16.00 -5.81
CA LEU A 184 -13.60 -15.09 -6.55
C LEU A 184 -14.90 -15.82 -6.89
N GLY A 185 -16.01 -15.25 -6.45
CA GLY A 185 -17.34 -15.86 -6.60
C GLY A 185 -17.72 -16.83 -5.47
N ASP A 186 -16.82 -17.06 -4.50
CA ASP A 186 -17.10 -17.82 -3.29
C ASP A 186 -17.44 -16.87 -2.13
N PRO A 187 -18.59 -17.03 -1.45
CA PRO A 187 -18.90 -16.25 -0.26
C PRO A 187 -18.05 -16.62 0.96
N GLU A 188 -17.39 -17.78 0.96
CA GLU A 188 -16.57 -18.22 2.08
C GLU A 188 -15.26 -17.41 2.16
N VAL A 189 -15.01 -16.84 3.34
CA VAL A 189 -13.77 -16.12 3.64
C VAL A 189 -12.98 -16.89 4.68
N HIS A 190 -11.68 -16.96 4.47
CA HIS A 190 -10.73 -17.57 5.40
C HIS A 190 -9.79 -16.49 5.93
N TYR A 191 -9.37 -16.64 7.17
CA TYR A 191 -8.39 -15.76 7.79
C TYR A 191 -7.07 -16.50 7.93
N CYS A 192 -5.98 -15.83 7.59
CA CYS A 192 -4.64 -16.37 7.79
C CYS A 192 -3.68 -15.29 8.25
N THR A 193 -2.66 -15.69 8.99
CA THR A 193 -1.56 -14.84 9.38
C THR A 193 -0.30 -15.21 8.62
N VAL A 194 0.53 -14.22 8.32
CA VAL A 194 1.85 -14.42 7.70
C VAL A 194 2.91 -13.84 8.61
N ASP A 195 3.87 -14.66 9.00
CA ASP A 195 5.02 -14.23 9.83
C ASP A 195 6.11 -13.54 8.98
N LEU A 196 7.12 -12.97 9.63
CA LEU A 196 8.23 -12.28 8.95
C LEU A 196 9.10 -13.21 8.08
N ARG A 197 8.94 -14.54 8.21
CA ARG A 197 9.61 -15.53 7.37
C ARG A 197 8.76 -15.93 6.15
N GLY A 198 7.58 -15.32 6.00
CA GLY A 198 6.63 -15.64 4.93
C GLY A 198 5.81 -16.91 5.19
N GLN A 199 5.83 -17.46 6.41
CA GLN A 199 5.04 -18.66 6.73
C GLN A 199 3.59 -18.29 6.99
N THR A 200 2.69 -18.97 6.26
CA THR A 200 1.24 -18.77 6.41
C THR A 200 0.65 -19.73 7.43
N HIS A 201 -0.19 -19.21 8.33
CA HIS A 201 -0.92 -19.98 9.33
C HIS A 201 -2.41 -19.64 9.30
N VAL A 202 -3.27 -20.64 9.44
CA VAL A 202 -4.72 -20.42 9.59
C VAL A 202 -4.99 -19.66 10.88
N ALA A 203 -5.87 -18.66 10.84
CA ALA A 203 -6.16 -17.75 11.94
C ALA A 203 -7.66 -17.64 12.20
N THR A 204 -8.26 -18.73 12.66
CA THR A 204 -9.70 -18.79 12.99
C THR A 204 -10.01 -17.84 14.16
N GLU A 205 -11.04 -17.01 14.01
CA GLU A 205 -11.50 -16.03 15.02
C GLU A 205 -10.51 -14.91 15.38
N ASP A 206 -9.43 -14.73 14.61
CA ASP A 206 -8.49 -13.64 14.82
C ASP A 206 -9.09 -12.28 14.41
N GLN A 207 -8.57 -11.19 14.98
CA GLN A 207 -9.03 -9.84 14.75
C GLN A 207 -7.86 -8.92 14.38
N PRO A 208 -8.08 -7.93 13.48
CA PRO A 208 -7.04 -7.01 13.11
C PRO A 208 -6.79 -5.97 14.20
N LEU A 209 -5.51 -5.69 14.47
CA LEU A 209 -5.04 -4.56 15.27
C LEU A 209 -4.30 -3.56 14.40
N THR A 210 -4.47 -2.28 14.74
CA THR A 210 -3.73 -1.17 14.14
C THR A 210 -3.27 -0.21 15.24
N PHE A 211 -2.04 0.26 15.14
CA PHE A 211 -1.46 1.23 16.06
C PHE A 211 -0.90 2.43 15.30
N GLY A 212 -0.77 3.55 15.99
CA GLY A 212 -0.36 4.83 15.42
C GLY A 212 -1.53 5.78 15.16
N LEU A 213 -1.19 7.01 14.79
CA LEU A 213 -2.17 8.08 14.61
C LEU A 213 -2.08 8.67 13.20
N ILE A 214 -3.21 8.67 12.49
CA ILE A 214 -3.29 9.27 11.16
C ILE A 214 -3.38 10.80 11.28
N LYS A 215 -2.44 11.52 10.64
CA LYS A 215 -2.49 12.98 10.50
C LYS A 215 -2.96 13.36 9.11
N THR A 216 -4.22 13.77 9.00
CA THR A 216 -4.92 14.06 7.73
C THR A 216 -4.81 15.51 7.27
N HIS A 217 -4.93 16.48 8.18
CA HIS A 217 -5.39 17.83 7.81
C HIS A 217 -4.37 18.82 7.19
N LEU A 218 -3.09 18.45 7.04
CA LEU A 218 -2.07 19.33 6.43
C LEU A 218 -1.12 18.60 5.46
N TRP A 219 -1.30 17.30 5.26
CA TRP A 219 -0.30 16.45 4.59
C TRP A 219 -0.80 15.73 3.34
N ALA A 220 -2.09 15.40 3.26
CA ALA A 220 -2.63 14.57 2.19
C ALA A 220 -3.23 15.39 1.05
N GLY A 221 -3.07 14.91 -0.20
CA GLY A 221 -3.78 15.44 -1.36
C GLY A 221 -2.94 15.52 -2.64
N PRO A 222 -3.59 15.84 -3.77
CA PRO A 222 -2.90 16.11 -5.04
C PRO A 222 -1.85 17.20 -4.88
N GLN A 223 -0.71 17.01 -5.54
CA GLN A 223 0.40 17.95 -5.57
C GLN A 223 0.64 18.40 -7.03
N VAL A 224 1.58 19.32 -7.24
CA VAL A 224 1.85 19.97 -8.53
C VAL A 224 1.94 18.96 -9.69
N SER A 225 1.22 19.25 -10.78
CA SER A 225 1.28 18.49 -12.04
C SER A 225 2.30 19.11 -12.99
N SER A 226 3.03 18.28 -13.75
CA SER A 226 3.95 18.73 -14.79
C SER A 226 3.71 17.98 -16.10
N ARG A 227 4.20 18.53 -17.23
CA ARG A 227 4.28 17.77 -18.48
C ARG A 227 5.34 16.68 -18.34
N ALA A 228 5.04 15.46 -18.80
CA ALA A 228 6.07 14.44 -18.96
C ALA A 228 6.93 14.85 -20.16
N SER A 229 8.24 14.98 -19.94
CA SER A 229 9.25 15.31 -20.96
C SER A 229 9.56 14.12 -21.85
#